data_AF-F3GMH4-F1
#
_entry.id   AF-F3GMH4-F1
#
_cell.length_a   1.000
_cell.length_b   1.000
_cell.length_c   1.000
_cell.angle_alpha   90.00
_cell.angle_beta   90.00
_cell.angle_gamma   90.00
#
_symmetry.space_group_name_H-M   'P 1'
#
loop_
_entity.id
_entity.type
_entity.pdbx_description
1 polymer ?
#
loop_
_entity_poly.entity_id
_entity_poly.type
_entity_poly.pdbx_seq_one_letter_code
_entity_poly.pdbx_strand_id
1 'polypeptide(L)'
;TDSRGPAMSLQAQIQRAQASAGPGLSIAAVRPAPREGDTTRVMFSDPGFGPSEHRALFVDPVSGEIRGDMKVYGTSGVLPLRTWIDQFHRGLLLGDVGRIYSELAASWLWVAALG
;
A
#
# COMPACT_ATOMS: atom_id res chain seq x y z
N THR A 1 -6.14 -6.07 -19.10
CA THR A 1 -7.31 -5.57 -19.81
C THR A 1 -7.09 -5.87 -21.28
N ASP A 2 -8.17 -6.11 -22.03
CA ASP A 2 -8.07 -6.47 -23.45
C ASP A 2 -8.08 -5.24 -24.38
N SER A 3 -8.13 -4.03 -23.78
CA SER A 3 -8.10 -2.77 -24.50
C SER A 3 -6.74 -2.56 -25.17
N ARG A 4 -6.77 -2.22 -26.47
CA ARG A 4 -5.56 -2.00 -27.29
C ARG A 4 -5.54 -0.57 -27.84
N GLY A 5 -4.37 0.05 -27.83
CA GLY A 5 -4.17 1.42 -28.31
C GLY A 5 -3.20 2.21 -27.42
N PRO A 6 -2.87 3.45 -27.82
CA PRO A 6 -2.03 4.32 -27.01
C PRO A 6 -2.74 4.65 -25.68
N ALA A 7 -1.99 4.60 -24.58
CA ALA A 7 -2.50 5.04 -23.29
C ALA A 7 -2.82 6.54 -23.32
N MET A 8 -3.94 6.93 -22.72
CA MET A 8 -4.24 8.34 -22.48
C MET A 8 -3.23 8.94 -21.48
N SER A 9 -3.15 10.27 -21.43
CA SER A 9 -2.24 10.93 -20.49
C SER A 9 -2.52 10.52 -19.05
N LEU A 10 -1.47 10.45 -18.21
CA LEU A 10 -1.63 10.09 -16.80
C LEU A 10 -2.60 11.05 -16.08
N GLN A 11 -2.61 12.32 -16.47
CA GLN A 11 -3.56 13.30 -15.96
C GLN A 11 -5.01 12.91 -16.29
N ALA A 12 -5.30 12.48 -17.53
CA ALA A 12 -6.63 12.03 -17.91
C ALA A 12 -7.06 10.78 -17.11
N GLN A 13 -6.14 9.83 -16.89
CA GLN A 13 -6.42 8.65 -16.06
C GLN A 13 -6.74 9.04 -14.61
N ILE A 14 -6.00 9.98 -14.04
CA ILE A 14 -6.24 10.53 -12.70
C ILE A 14 -7.60 11.22 -12.62
N GLN A 15 -7.97 12.01 -13.64
CA GLN A 15 -9.27 12.68 -13.69
C GLN A 15 -10.43 11.67 -13.77
N ARG A 16 -10.28 10.57 -14.53
CA ARG A 16 -11.27 9.48 -14.56
C ARG A 16 -11.45 8.86 -13.18
N ALA A 17 -10.35 8.58 -12.48
CA ALA A 17 -10.41 8.06 -11.11
C ALA A 17 -11.06 9.06 -10.14
N GLN A 18 -10.70 10.34 -10.19
CA GLN A 18 -11.30 11.38 -9.32
C GLN A 18 -12.81 11.50 -9.56
N ALA A 19 -13.24 11.51 -10.83
CA ALA A 19 -14.67 11.57 -11.18
C ALA A 19 -15.43 10.36 -10.62
N SER A 20 -14.84 9.17 -10.62
CA SER A 20 -15.45 7.95 -10.07
C SER A 20 -15.36 7.84 -8.55
N ALA A 21 -14.32 8.41 -7.93
CA ALA A 21 -14.12 8.38 -6.48
C ALA A 21 -15.17 9.25 -5.75
N GLY A 22 -15.58 10.35 -6.38
CA GLY A 22 -16.48 11.33 -5.82
C GLY A 22 -15.75 12.47 -5.10
N PRO A 23 -16.49 13.53 -4.69
CA PRO A 23 -15.90 14.69 -4.05
C PRO A 23 -15.37 14.35 -2.64
N GLY A 24 -14.37 15.11 -2.19
CA GLY A 24 -13.86 15.06 -0.81
C GLY A 24 -12.73 14.06 -0.56
N LEU A 25 -12.42 13.19 -1.52
CA LEU A 25 -11.29 12.27 -1.42
C LEU A 25 -10.01 12.90 -2.01
N SER A 26 -8.92 12.84 -1.25
CA SER A 26 -7.60 13.32 -1.70
C SER A 26 -6.77 12.16 -2.26
N ILE A 27 -5.95 12.43 -3.28
CA ILE A 27 -5.06 11.41 -3.85
C ILE A 27 -3.90 11.16 -2.87
N ALA A 28 -3.78 9.91 -2.43
CA ALA A 28 -2.67 9.43 -1.61
C ALA A 28 -1.48 8.99 -2.47
N ALA A 29 -1.75 8.27 -3.56
CA ALA A 29 -0.73 7.75 -4.45
C ALA A 29 -1.30 7.43 -5.84
N VAL A 30 -0.44 7.46 -6.84
CA VAL A 30 -0.74 7.01 -8.21
C VAL A 30 0.34 6.04 -8.65
N ARG A 31 -0.06 4.90 -9.21
CA ARG A 31 0.84 3.90 -9.78
C ARG A 31 0.42 3.64 -11.22
N PRO A 32 1.12 4.25 -12.20
CA PRO A 32 0.87 3.98 -13.61
C PRO A 32 0.99 2.50 -13.93
N ALA A 33 0.21 2.05 -14.92
CA ALA A 33 0.32 0.70 -15.47
C ALA A 33 1.77 0.42 -15.93
N PRO A 34 2.43 -0.63 -15.41
CA PRO A 34 3.83 -0.90 -15.74
C PRO A 34 4.01 -1.59 -17.08
N ARG A 35 2.98 -2.26 -17.60
CA ARG A 35 2.98 -2.92 -18.92
C ARG A 35 1.65 -2.70 -19.64
N GLU A 36 1.65 -2.95 -20.94
CA GLU A 36 0.40 -3.02 -21.71
C GLU A 36 -0.52 -4.09 -21.14
N GLY A 37 -1.82 -3.77 -21.08
CA GLY A 37 -2.83 -4.61 -20.46
C GLY A 37 -2.92 -4.49 -18.93
N ASP A 38 -1.99 -3.81 -18.27
CA ASP A 38 -2.14 -3.51 -16.83
C ASP A 38 -3.02 -2.27 -16.61
N THR A 39 -3.47 -2.08 -15.37
CA THR A 39 -4.26 -0.91 -14.96
C THR A 39 -3.42 0.08 -14.15
N THR A 40 -3.71 1.37 -14.32
CA THR A 40 -3.18 2.41 -13.45
C THR A 40 -3.98 2.41 -12.15
N ARG A 41 -3.29 2.29 -11.03
CA ARG A 41 -3.91 2.32 -9.70
C ARG A 41 -3.86 3.74 -9.15
N VAL A 42 -5.02 4.35 -8.92
CA VAL A 42 -5.16 5.64 -8.23
C VAL A 42 -5.71 5.39 -6.85
N MET A 43 -5.00 5.84 -5.83
CA MET A 43 -5.30 5.56 -4.43
C MET A 43 -5.71 6.85 -3.74
N PHE A 44 -6.77 6.77 -2.95
CA PHE A 44 -7.38 7.89 -2.26
C PHE A 44 -7.32 7.71 -0.75
N SER A 45 -7.03 8.80 -0.04
CA SER A 45 -7.21 8.90 1.40
C SER A 45 -8.67 9.22 1.71
N ASP A 46 -9.30 8.35 2.48
CA ASP A 46 -10.67 8.49 2.97
C ASP A 46 -10.64 8.64 4.50
N PRO A 47 -11.23 9.70 5.09
CA PRO A 47 -11.30 9.86 6.54
C PRO A 47 -12.01 8.70 7.27
N GLY A 48 -12.85 7.93 6.58
CA GLY A 48 -13.51 6.74 7.11
C GLY A 48 -12.65 5.48 7.12
N PHE A 49 -11.42 5.52 6.58
CA PHE A 49 -10.53 4.37 6.48
C PHE A 49 -9.50 4.36 7.60
N GLY A 50 -9.04 3.17 8.00
CA GLY A 50 -8.04 3.01 9.05
C GLY A 50 -6.65 3.52 8.65
N PRO A 51 -5.69 3.54 9.59
CA PRO A 51 -4.31 3.92 9.30
C PRO A 51 -3.73 3.06 8.17
N SER A 52 -3.13 3.71 7.18
CA SER A 52 -2.57 3.07 5.97
C SER A 52 -3.60 2.34 5.10
N GLU A 53 -4.90 2.50 5.32
CA GLU A 53 -5.92 2.02 4.40
C GLU A 53 -6.26 3.10 3.37
N HIS A 54 -6.43 2.69 2.12
CA HIS A 54 -6.77 3.58 1.02
C HIS A 54 -7.85 2.95 0.14
N ARG A 55 -8.70 3.77 -0.48
CA ARG A 55 -9.56 3.30 -1.58
C ARG A 55 -8.76 3.35 -2.87
N ALA A 56 -8.66 2.24 -3.59
CA ALA A 56 -7.92 2.16 -4.84
C ALA A 56 -8.88 1.91 -6.02
N LEU A 57 -8.80 2.80 -7.00
CA LEU A 57 -9.47 2.64 -8.28
C LEU A 57 -8.44 2.21 -9.33
N PHE A 58 -8.80 1.21 -10.12
CA PHE A 58 -7.96 0.63 -11.16
C PHE A 58 -8.48 1.10 -12.52
N VAL A 59 -7.75 2.01 -13.15
CA VAL A 59 -8.11 2.65 -14.42
C VAL A 59 -7.44 1.91 -15.56
N ASP A 60 -8.20 1.52 -16.58
CA ASP A 60 -7.66 1.07 -17.86
C ASP A 60 -6.98 2.25 -18.57
N PRO A 61 -5.66 2.21 -18.85
CA PRO A 61 -4.95 3.35 -19.44
C PRO A 61 -5.42 3.69 -20.86
N VAL A 62 -6.03 2.75 -21.57
CA VAL A 62 -6.47 2.93 -22.95
C VAL A 62 -7.91 3.43 -23.00
N SER A 63 -8.84 2.75 -22.34
CA SER A 63 -10.26 3.12 -22.37
C SER A 63 -10.65 4.17 -21.32
N GLY A 64 -9.89 4.28 -20.23
CA GLY A 64 -10.23 5.11 -19.07
C GLY A 64 -11.32 4.48 -18.18
N GLU A 65 -11.74 3.25 -18.46
CA GLU A 65 -12.74 2.54 -17.67
C GLU A 65 -12.18 2.15 -16.30
N ILE A 66 -13.05 2.22 -15.28
CA ILE A 66 -12.73 1.70 -13.95
C ILE A 66 -12.93 0.18 -13.97
N ARG A 67 -11.83 -0.55 -13.87
CA ARG A 67 -11.78 -2.02 -13.84
C ARG A 67 -11.89 -2.60 -12.44
N GLY A 68 -11.75 -1.77 -11.40
CA GLY A 68 -11.87 -2.19 -10.01
C GLY A 68 -11.91 -1.01 -9.06
N ASP A 69 -12.59 -1.20 -7.94
CA ASP A 69 -12.71 -0.25 -6.84
C ASP A 69 -12.73 -1.04 -5.53
N MET A 70 -11.67 -0.91 -4.74
CA MET A 70 -11.56 -1.67 -3.50
C MET A 70 -10.68 -0.98 -2.47
N LYS A 71 -10.87 -1.35 -1.20
CA LYS A 71 -9.96 -0.99 -0.12
C LYS A 71 -8.65 -1.75 -0.25
N VAL A 72 -7.53 -1.04 -0.13
CA VAL A 72 -6.17 -1.60 -0.14
C VAL A 72 -5.38 -1.08 1.07
N TYR A 73 -4.33 -1.80 1.43
CA TYR A 73 -3.44 -1.40 2.52
C TYR A 73 -2.07 -0.96 1.99
N GLY A 74 -1.62 0.19 2.49
CA GLY A 74 -0.38 0.87 2.09
C GLY A 74 -0.46 1.41 0.67
N THR A 75 0.50 2.25 0.28
CA THR A 75 0.57 2.85 -1.06
C THR A 75 1.52 2.11 -2.01
N SER A 76 2.46 1.36 -1.44
CA SER A 76 3.55 0.68 -2.15
C SER A 76 3.25 -0.78 -2.48
N GLY A 77 2.15 -1.36 -1.99
CA GLY A 77 1.85 -2.80 -2.11
C GLY A 77 2.84 -3.69 -1.33
N VAL A 78 3.75 -3.09 -0.57
CA VAL A 78 4.65 -3.78 0.36
C VAL A 78 3.87 -3.97 1.66
N LEU A 79 3.89 -5.19 2.19
CA LEU A 79 2.94 -5.62 3.19
C LEU A 79 3.01 -4.78 4.49
N PRO A 80 1.87 -4.40 5.11
CA PRO A 80 1.80 -4.04 6.52
C PRO A 80 2.57 -5.01 7.41
N LEU A 81 2.58 -6.28 7.00
CA LEU A 81 3.28 -7.36 7.67
C LEU A 81 4.75 -7.03 7.94
N ARG A 82 5.46 -6.31 7.06
CA ARG A 82 6.84 -5.91 7.34
C ARG A 82 6.91 -4.93 8.51
N THR A 83 6.04 -3.93 8.53
CA THR A 83 5.96 -2.96 9.63
C THR A 83 5.47 -3.62 10.91
N TRP A 84 4.51 -4.54 10.82
CA TRP A 84 4.01 -5.32 11.95
C TRP A 84 5.08 -6.26 12.51
N ILE A 85 5.84 -6.96 11.65
CA ILE A 85 6.99 -7.77 12.05
C ILE A 85 8.05 -6.88 12.68
N ASP A 86 8.37 -5.71 12.12
CA ASP A 86 9.37 -4.81 12.72
C ASP A 86 8.92 -4.32 14.11
N GLN A 87 7.65 -3.98 14.28
CA GLN A 87 7.08 -3.60 15.59
C GLN A 87 7.03 -4.77 16.58
N PHE A 88 6.65 -5.96 16.11
CA PHE A 88 6.68 -7.19 16.91
C PHE A 88 8.12 -7.57 17.29
N HIS A 89 9.08 -7.42 16.38
CA HIS A 89 10.48 -7.79 16.63
C HIS A 89 11.16 -6.80 17.58
N ARG A 90 10.79 -5.52 17.54
CA ARG A 90 11.34 -4.49 18.44
C ARG A 90 10.71 -4.48 19.83
N GLY A 91 9.45 -4.88 19.97
CA GLY A 91 8.72 -4.71 21.23
C GLY A 91 7.83 -5.87 21.64
N LEU A 92 7.76 -6.97 20.89
CA LEU A 92 6.85 -8.13 21.09
C LEU A 92 5.36 -7.75 21.25
N LEU A 93 4.97 -6.51 20.93
CA LEU A 93 3.70 -5.87 21.29
C LEU A 93 3.47 -5.68 22.81
N LEU A 94 4.53 -5.74 23.62
CA LEU A 94 4.52 -5.59 25.09
C LEU A 94 5.00 -4.21 25.59
N GLY A 95 5.27 -3.24 24.72
CA GLY A 95 5.84 -1.95 25.10
C GLY A 95 7.24 -2.09 25.70
N ASP A 96 7.56 -1.34 26.76
CA ASP A 96 8.89 -1.35 27.40
C ASP A 96 9.33 -2.73 27.93
N VAL A 97 8.38 -3.60 28.30
CA VAL A 97 8.69 -4.95 28.80
C VAL A 97 9.28 -5.83 27.70
N GLY A 98 8.80 -5.71 26.47
CA GLY A 98 9.34 -6.44 25.32
C GLY A 98 10.75 -5.98 24.93
N ARG A 99 11.07 -4.71 25.17
CA ARG A 99 12.41 -4.16 24.96
C ARG A 99 13.44 -4.76 25.93
N ILE A 100 13.11 -4.84 27.23
CA ILE A 100 14.00 -5.43 28.24
C ILE A 100 14.23 -6.92 27.97
N TYR A 101 13.18 -7.67 27.60
CA TYR A 101 13.32 -9.09 27.24
C TYR A 101 14.27 -9.28 26.05
N SER A 102 14.16 -8.44 25.02
CA SER A 102 15.00 -8.51 23.81
C SER A 102 16.45 -8.13 24.10
N GLU A 103 16.68 -7.08 24.90
CA GLU A 103 18.02 -6.69 25.37
C GLU A 103 18.68 -7.81 26.19
N LEU A 104 17.92 -8.46 27.07
CA LEU A 104 18.42 -9.58 27.87
C LEU A 104 18.72 -10.81 26.99
N ALA A 105 17.83 -11.19 26.08
CA ALA A 105 18.05 -12.30 25.16
C ALA A 105 19.30 -12.10 24.28
N ALA A 106 19.52 -10.89 23.79
CA ALA A 106 20.71 -10.55 23.00
C ALA A 106 22.02 -10.70 23.79
N SER A 107 22.00 -10.46 25.11
CA SER A 107 23.21 -10.50 25.95
C SER A 107 23.84 -11.90 26.10
N TRP A 108 23.13 -12.97 25.72
CA TRP A 108 23.62 -14.37 25.83
C TRP A 108 23.89 -15.03 24.48
N LEU A 109 23.70 -14.33 23.36
CA LEU A 109 23.94 -14.89 22.02
C LEU A 109 25.39 -15.36 21.81
N TRP A 110 26.35 -14.74 22.51
CA TRP A 110 27.75 -15.17 22.44
C TRP A 110 27.98 -16.56 23.05
N VAL A 111 27.21 -16.95 24.07
CA VAL A 111 27.27 -18.30 24.67
C VAL A 111 26.74 -19.33 23.68
N ALA A 112 25.63 -19.02 22.98
CA ALA A 112 25.06 -19.89 21.96
C ALA A 112 25.93 -20.02 20.71
N ALA A 113 26.67 -18.97 20.33
CA ALA A 113 27.55 -18.97 19.15
C ALA A 113 28.86 -19.73 19.35
N LEU A 114 29.26 -20.01 20.60
CA LEU A 114 30.47 -20.74 20.96
C LEU A 114 30.20 -22.21 21.35
N GLY A 115 28.95 -22.65 21.27
CA GLY A 115 28.52 -24.02 21.52
C GLY A 115 28.67 -24.94 20.31
#